data_AF-A0A3D2IYA6-F1
#
_entry.id   AF-A0A3D2IYA6-F1
#
_cell.length_a   1.000
_cell.length_b   1.000
_cell.length_c   1.000
_cell.angle_alpha   90.00
_cell.angle_beta   90.00
_cell.angle_gamma   90.00
#
_symmetry.space_group_name_H-M   'P 1'
#
loop_
_entity.id
_entity.type
_entity.pdbx_description
1 polymer ?
#
loop_
_entity_poly.entity_id
_entity_poly.type
_entity_poly.pdbx_seq_one_letter_code
_entity_poly.pdbx_strand_id
1 'polypeptide(L)'
;MIDPYKKITTDTECLKKRCLCTPVIVGPTGPQGPIGPAGPATISVGTTVTGDPGESASVTNSGTDTNAILDFVIPQGQKGNDGIGDTIFVRSTTTGEAGTEAKVIDNKVNNTHVLDFVIPKGPIGPAGPTLFRSAYLVTFNADKSDTGVPVEPEARLPISRLELDVSNLLELDEKEGLIKFNVAGYYRIFFTVSAYPSVNDVEFDPTKDIVSIGFKETNTDNVYLGVGQWVYNAEPVELSACGIIAVVDTAVTYELSNLGKYKIFLQTPDLTNLSSKSYFSNSLVTLVIDYLGKQGA
;
A
#
# COMPACT_ATOMS: atom_id res chain seq x y z
N MET A 1 5.18 91.39 -50.77
CA MET A 1 4.87 92.76 -51.24
C MET A 1 3.85 92.64 -52.36
N ILE A 2 2.64 93.15 -52.17
CA ILE A 2 1.62 93.24 -53.22
C ILE A 2 1.33 94.73 -53.42
N ASP A 3 1.47 95.14 -54.67
CA ASP A 3 1.53 96.50 -55.22
C ASP A 3 0.21 97.29 -55.04
N PRO A 4 0.26 98.51 -54.47
CA PRO A 4 -0.93 99.29 -54.11
C PRO A 4 -1.63 100.07 -55.25
N TYR A 5 -1.30 99.85 -56.53
CA TYR A 5 -1.76 100.74 -57.63
C TYR A 5 -2.86 100.22 -58.58
N LYS A 6 -3.58 99.13 -58.29
CA LYS A 6 -4.62 98.60 -59.20
C LYS A 6 -6.07 98.97 -58.84
N LYS A 7 -6.28 100.12 -58.18
CA LYS A 7 -7.57 100.58 -57.63
C LYS A 7 -8.16 101.83 -58.30
N ILE A 8 -7.91 102.06 -59.60
CA ILE A 8 -8.24 103.36 -60.24
C ILE A 8 -9.09 103.32 -61.53
N THR A 9 -9.38 102.18 -62.16
CA THR A 9 -10.03 102.22 -63.51
C THR A 9 -11.41 101.58 -63.67
N THR A 10 -11.97 100.91 -62.67
CA THR A 10 -13.27 100.22 -62.85
C THR A 10 -14.45 100.87 -62.11
N ASP A 11 -14.22 101.72 -61.11
CA ASP A 11 -15.31 102.39 -60.36
C ASP A 11 -15.76 103.73 -60.99
N THR A 12 -15.07 104.22 -62.03
CA THR A 12 -15.36 105.52 -62.66
C THR A 12 -16.53 105.48 -63.66
N GLU A 13 -17.02 104.28 -64.05
CA GLU A 13 -18.21 104.15 -64.89
C GLU A 13 -19.54 104.19 -64.12
N CYS A 14 -19.53 103.99 -62.79
CA CYS A 14 -20.76 104.06 -61.98
C CYS A 14 -21.23 105.51 -61.71
N LEU A 15 -20.40 106.51 -62.04
CA LEU A 15 -20.63 107.93 -61.69
C LEU A 15 -21.34 108.77 -62.78
N LYS A 16 -21.75 108.19 -63.91
CA LYS A 16 -22.27 108.99 -65.06
C LYS A 16 -23.76 108.90 -65.38
N LYS A 17 -24.60 108.12 -64.68
CA LYS A 17 -26.06 108.18 -64.88
C LYS A 17 -26.82 108.19 -63.56
N ARG A 18 -27.22 109.41 -63.17
CA ARG A 18 -28.03 109.76 -62.01
C ARG A 18 -29.32 108.94 -61.93
N CYS A 19 -29.53 108.24 -60.80
CA CYS A 19 -30.87 107.98 -60.25
C CYS A 19 -30.81 108.01 -58.72
N LEU A 20 -31.29 109.14 -58.19
CA LEU A 20 -31.90 109.38 -56.88
C LEU A 20 -31.78 108.25 -55.82
N CYS A 21 -30.80 108.36 -54.93
CA CYS A 21 -30.87 107.75 -53.60
C CYS A 21 -30.57 108.85 -52.57
N THR A 22 -31.56 109.15 -51.73
CA THR A 22 -31.45 110.00 -50.55
C THR A 22 -30.37 109.48 -49.60
N PRO A 23 -29.43 110.32 -49.12
CA PRO A 23 -28.39 109.89 -48.20
C PRO A 23 -28.97 109.70 -46.78
N VAL A 24 -28.86 108.49 -46.23
CA VAL A 24 -29.15 108.24 -44.81
C VAL A 24 -27.90 108.62 -44.01
N ILE A 25 -28.04 109.65 -43.19
CA ILE A 25 -27.08 110.07 -42.17
C ILE A 25 -27.13 109.02 -41.06
N VAL A 26 -26.06 108.24 -40.86
CA VAL A 26 -25.93 107.36 -39.68
C VAL A 26 -25.44 108.21 -38.51
N GLY A 27 -26.23 108.29 -37.44
CA GLY A 27 -25.92 109.08 -36.23
C GLY A 27 -24.73 108.52 -35.42
N PRO A 28 -24.20 109.29 -34.44
CA PRO A 28 -23.09 108.82 -33.59
C PRO A 28 -23.47 107.52 -32.88
N THR A 29 -22.51 106.60 -32.73
CA THR A 29 -22.66 105.37 -31.94
C THR A 29 -23.26 105.71 -30.56
N GLY A 30 -24.36 105.04 -30.20
CA GLY A 30 -25.03 105.27 -28.93
C GLY A 30 -24.10 105.09 -27.72
N PRO A 31 -24.38 105.73 -26.57
CA PRO A 31 -23.58 105.58 -25.36
C PRO A 31 -23.41 104.09 -25.02
N GLN A 32 -22.23 103.72 -24.54
CA GLN A 32 -21.97 102.36 -24.05
C GLN A 32 -23.08 101.99 -23.06
N GLY A 33 -23.69 100.81 -23.25
CA GLY A 33 -24.74 100.32 -22.36
C GLY A 33 -24.27 100.29 -20.90
N PRO A 34 -25.19 100.35 -19.92
CA PRO A 34 -24.82 100.31 -18.51
C PRO A 34 -23.90 99.12 -18.23
N ILE A 35 -22.90 99.32 -17.37
CA ILE A 35 -22.10 98.22 -16.83
C ILE A 35 -23.08 97.19 -16.24
N GLY A 36 -22.96 95.93 -16.66
CA GLY A 36 -23.79 94.86 -16.15
C GLY A 36 -23.71 94.76 -14.62
N PRO A 37 -24.72 94.17 -13.95
CA PRO A 37 -24.70 94.02 -12.50
C PRO A 37 -23.39 93.36 -12.03
N ALA A 38 -22.82 93.89 -10.93
CA ALA A 38 -21.64 93.30 -10.31
C ALA A 38 -21.95 91.85 -9.88
N GLY A 39 -21.04 90.91 -10.16
CA GLY A 39 -21.15 89.53 -9.70
C GLY A 39 -21.08 89.42 -8.16
N PRO A 40 -21.26 88.21 -7.59
CA PRO A 40 -21.26 88.02 -6.15
C PRO A 40 -19.96 88.52 -5.51
N ALA A 41 -20.10 89.14 -4.32
CA ALA A 41 -18.97 89.71 -3.59
C ALA A 41 -18.06 88.62 -2.99
N THR A 42 -18.62 87.45 -2.69
CA THR A 42 -17.91 86.28 -2.18
C THR A 42 -18.48 84.99 -2.78
N ILE A 43 -17.60 84.02 -3.03
CA ILE A 43 -17.97 82.64 -3.42
C ILE A 43 -17.31 81.69 -2.42
N SER A 44 -18.08 80.81 -1.82
CA SER A 44 -17.57 79.74 -0.96
C SER A 44 -18.09 78.37 -1.41
N VAL A 45 -17.42 77.32 -0.97
CA VAL A 45 -17.87 75.94 -1.17
C VAL A 45 -18.77 75.57 0.01
N GLY A 46 -19.95 75.04 -0.30
CA GLY A 46 -20.86 74.45 0.68
C GLY A 46 -20.51 73.00 0.95
N THR A 47 -21.43 72.11 0.58
CA THR A 47 -21.29 70.66 0.67
C THR A 47 -20.54 70.09 -0.53
N THR A 48 -19.80 69.02 -0.30
CA THR A 48 -19.27 68.17 -1.36
C THR A 48 -19.62 66.75 -1.00
N VAL A 49 -20.47 66.13 -1.83
CA VAL A 49 -20.93 64.77 -1.62
C VAL A 49 -20.54 63.90 -2.81
N THR A 50 -20.20 62.65 -2.52
CA THR A 50 -19.95 61.65 -3.56
C THR A 50 -21.28 61.05 -3.99
N GLY A 51 -21.63 61.20 -5.27
CA GLY A 51 -22.85 60.64 -5.87
C GLY A 51 -22.65 59.20 -6.33
N ASP A 52 -23.74 58.57 -6.78
CA ASP A 52 -23.69 57.19 -7.25
C ASP A 52 -22.91 57.07 -8.58
N PRO A 53 -22.32 55.90 -8.87
CA PRO A 53 -21.60 55.70 -10.12
C PRO A 53 -22.49 55.91 -11.36
N GLY A 54 -22.00 56.70 -12.31
CA GLY A 54 -22.70 56.97 -13.57
C GLY A 54 -23.67 58.17 -13.53
N GLU A 55 -23.85 58.80 -12.37
CA GLU A 55 -24.55 60.08 -12.28
C GLU A 55 -23.73 61.21 -12.92
N SER A 56 -24.42 62.29 -13.32
CA SER A 56 -23.74 63.49 -13.81
C SER A 56 -23.22 64.31 -12.64
N ALA A 57 -22.00 64.84 -12.77
CA ALA A 57 -21.51 65.84 -11.84
C ALA A 57 -22.43 67.07 -11.89
N SER A 58 -22.77 67.62 -10.72
CA SER A 58 -23.62 68.80 -10.64
C SER A 58 -23.09 69.81 -9.63
N VAL A 59 -23.40 71.08 -9.90
CA VAL A 59 -23.09 72.20 -9.02
C VAL A 59 -24.39 72.97 -8.80
N THR A 60 -24.76 73.19 -7.54
CA THR A 60 -25.94 73.96 -7.16
C THR A 60 -25.51 75.15 -6.31
N ASN A 61 -26.03 76.34 -6.58
CA ASN A 61 -25.83 77.50 -5.70
C ASN A 61 -26.93 77.51 -4.62
N SER A 62 -26.59 77.23 -3.37
CA SER A 62 -27.50 77.34 -2.21
C SER A 62 -27.38 78.68 -1.47
N GLY A 63 -26.43 79.52 -1.89
CA GLY A 63 -26.26 80.88 -1.39
C GLY A 63 -27.18 81.88 -2.09
N THR A 64 -26.82 83.16 -2.06
CA THR A 64 -27.52 84.23 -2.76
C THR A 64 -26.73 84.70 -3.98
N ASP A 65 -27.35 85.50 -4.85
CA ASP A 65 -26.68 86.11 -6.01
C ASP A 65 -25.52 87.05 -5.61
N THR A 66 -25.48 87.49 -4.35
CA THR A 66 -24.44 88.37 -3.79
C THR A 66 -23.43 87.62 -2.92
N ASN A 67 -23.75 86.42 -2.45
CA ASN A 67 -22.87 85.55 -1.68
C ASN A 67 -23.15 84.08 -2.05
N ALA A 68 -22.49 83.60 -3.10
CA ALA A 68 -22.76 82.28 -3.65
C ALA A 68 -22.11 81.20 -2.78
N ILE A 69 -22.88 80.15 -2.49
CA ILE A 69 -22.40 78.94 -1.81
C ILE A 69 -22.62 77.78 -2.78
N LEU A 70 -21.54 77.22 -3.29
CA LEU A 70 -21.61 76.18 -4.32
C LEU A 70 -21.53 74.79 -3.67
N ASP A 71 -22.60 74.03 -3.81
CA ASP A 71 -22.69 72.63 -3.43
C ASP A 71 -22.33 71.74 -4.62
N PHE A 72 -21.46 70.75 -4.39
CA PHE A 72 -20.94 69.85 -5.42
C PHE A 72 -21.42 68.41 -5.18
N VAL A 73 -21.90 67.77 -6.25
CA VAL A 73 -22.06 66.32 -6.31
C VAL A 73 -21.02 65.77 -7.28
N ILE A 74 -20.11 64.94 -6.77
CA ILE A 74 -19.05 64.30 -7.55
C ILE A 74 -19.38 62.80 -7.66
N PRO A 75 -19.77 62.27 -8.83
CA PRO A 75 -20.12 60.85 -8.95
C PRO A 75 -18.90 59.96 -8.66
N GLN A 76 -19.13 58.85 -7.96
CA GLN A 76 -18.11 57.83 -7.75
C GLN A 76 -17.71 57.19 -9.10
N GLY A 77 -16.45 56.75 -9.23
CA GLY A 77 -16.04 55.92 -10.36
C GLY A 77 -16.79 54.58 -10.40
N GLN A 78 -17.04 54.05 -11.60
CA GLN A 78 -17.63 52.71 -11.73
C GLN A 78 -16.73 51.65 -11.08
N LYS A 79 -17.35 50.66 -10.43
CA LYS A 79 -16.62 49.48 -9.92
C LYS A 79 -15.88 48.84 -11.10
N GLY A 80 -14.59 48.54 -10.92
CA GLY A 80 -13.83 47.77 -11.91
C GLY A 80 -14.44 46.38 -12.12
N ASN A 81 -14.25 45.82 -13.32
CA ASN A 81 -14.63 44.44 -13.59
C ASN A 81 -13.88 43.48 -12.66
N ASP A 82 -14.54 42.45 -12.15
CA ASP A 82 -13.87 41.40 -11.39
C ASP A 82 -12.84 40.69 -12.31
N GLY A 83 -11.67 40.36 -11.78
CA GLY A 83 -10.64 39.63 -12.52
C GLY A 83 -11.08 38.19 -12.80
N ILE A 84 -10.69 37.65 -13.96
CA ILE A 84 -10.89 36.23 -14.26
C ILE A 84 -9.87 35.43 -13.44
N GLY A 85 -10.35 34.65 -12.46
CA GLY A 85 -9.53 33.72 -11.69
C GLY A 85 -9.21 32.44 -12.47
N ASP A 86 -8.11 31.80 -12.13
CA ASP A 86 -7.78 30.47 -12.65
C ASP A 86 -8.66 29.39 -11.99
N THR A 87 -9.08 28.43 -12.79
CA THR A 87 -9.78 27.20 -12.40
C THR A 87 -8.78 26.07 -12.26
N ILE A 88 -8.93 25.21 -11.25
CA ILE A 88 -8.10 23.99 -11.09
C ILE A 88 -8.99 22.77 -11.32
N PHE A 89 -8.55 21.88 -12.18
CA PHE A 89 -9.22 20.63 -12.52
C PHE A 89 -8.25 19.46 -12.35
N VAL A 90 -8.60 18.49 -11.51
CA VAL A 90 -7.84 17.25 -11.38
C VAL A 90 -8.36 16.25 -12.40
N ARG A 91 -7.55 15.93 -13.40
CA ARG A 91 -7.90 15.00 -14.47
C ARG A 91 -7.71 13.55 -14.06
N SER A 92 -6.59 13.22 -13.43
CA SER A 92 -6.32 11.84 -13.03
C SER A 92 -5.48 11.76 -11.76
N THR A 93 -5.68 10.66 -11.05
CA THR A 93 -4.80 10.22 -9.97
C THR A 93 -4.45 8.76 -10.24
N THR A 94 -3.17 8.48 -10.41
CA THR A 94 -2.67 7.14 -10.74
C THR A 94 -1.71 6.66 -9.66
N THR A 95 -1.66 5.34 -9.46
CA THR A 95 -0.73 4.74 -8.52
C THR A 95 0.57 4.39 -9.26
N GLY A 96 1.69 4.96 -8.80
CA GLY A 96 3.03 4.69 -9.32
C GLY A 96 3.69 3.47 -8.68
N GLU A 97 4.85 3.09 -9.21
CA GLU A 97 5.66 2.01 -8.66
C GLU A 97 6.23 2.35 -7.28
N ALA A 98 6.61 1.30 -6.52
CA ALA A 98 7.15 1.50 -5.19
C ALA A 98 8.53 2.15 -5.28
N GLY A 99 8.80 3.13 -4.41
CA GLY A 99 10.08 3.83 -4.36
C GLY A 99 10.26 4.95 -5.39
N THR A 100 9.26 5.24 -6.23
CA THR A 100 9.27 6.46 -7.04
C THR A 100 8.78 7.66 -6.24
N GLU A 101 9.17 8.88 -6.62
CA GLU A 101 8.65 10.10 -6.00
C GLU A 101 7.19 10.36 -6.41
N ALA A 102 6.44 11.03 -5.53
CA ALA A 102 5.13 11.57 -5.89
C ALA A 102 5.29 12.70 -6.91
N LYS A 103 4.42 12.72 -7.93
CA LYS A 103 4.50 13.68 -9.03
C LYS A 103 3.16 14.34 -9.28
N VAL A 104 3.19 15.64 -9.52
CA VAL A 104 2.05 16.41 -10.06
C VAL A 104 2.45 16.94 -11.43
N ILE A 105 1.65 16.65 -12.44
CA ILE A 105 1.82 17.16 -13.80
C ILE A 105 0.74 18.22 -13.99
N ASP A 106 1.14 19.47 -14.16
CA ASP A 106 0.23 20.58 -14.43
C ASP A 106 0.29 20.95 -15.91
N ASN A 107 -0.86 20.85 -16.59
CA ASN A 107 -1.05 21.36 -17.94
C ASN A 107 -2.03 22.53 -17.91
N LYS A 108 -1.51 23.75 -17.94
CA LYS A 108 -2.31 24.96 -17.97
C LYS A 108 -2.83 25.23 -19.39
N VAL A 109 -4.15 25.28 -19.53
CA VAL A 109 -4.85 25.68 -20.76
C VAL A 109 -5.75 26.88 -20.43
N ASN A 110 -5.47 28.05 -21.02
CA ASN A 110 -6.14 29.32 -20.68
C ASN A 110 -6.05 29.58 -19.16
N ASN A 111 -7.20 29.89 -18.53
CA ASN A 111 -7.36 30.04 -17.09
C ASN A 111 -7.71 28.70 -16.42
N THR A 112 -7.27 27.55 -16.93
CA THR A 112 -7.55 26.23 -16.31
C THR A 112 -6.27 25.42 -16.16
N HIS A 113 -5.93 25.08 -14.92
CA HIS A 113 -4.89 24.12 -14.59
C HIS A 113 -5.46 22.71 -14.62
N VAL A 114 -4.89 21.84 -15.47
CA VAL A 114 -5.27 20.43 -15.55
C VAL A 114 -4.18 19.60 -14.88
N LEU A 115 -4.48 19.07 -13.70
CA LEU A 115 -3.53 18.33 -12.87
C LEU A 115 -3.69 16.82 -13.04
N ASP A 116 -2.59 16.12 -13.25
CA ASP A 116 -2.49 14.66 -13.09
C ASP A 116 -1.55 14.33 -11.93
N PHE A 117 -2.04 13.51 -11.00
CA PHE A 117 -1.27 13.03 -9.86
C PHE A 117 -0.74 11.61 -10.11
N VAL A 118 0.50 11.37 -9.72
CA VAL A 118 1.08 10.04 -9.58
C VAL A 118 1.48 9.85 -8.12
N ILE A 119 0.80 8.93 -7.43
CA ILE A 119 1.04 8.61 -6.03
C ILE A 119 1.72 7.23 -5.96
N PRO A 120 2.98 7.12 -5.51
CA PRO A 120 3.68 5.83 -5.46
C PRO A 120 3.00 4.87 -4.49
N LYS A 121 2.94 3.58 -4.85
CA LYS A 121 2.53 2.53 -3.91
C LYS A 121 3.55 2.42 -2.77
N GLY A 122 3.10 2.00 -1.60
CA GLY A 122 3.99 1.70 -0.48
C GLY A 122 4.97 0.56 -0.82
N PRO A 123 6.10 0.46 -0.10
CA PRO A 123 6.96 -0.71 -0.21
C PRO A 123 6.17 -1.99 0.10
N ILE A 124 6.56 -3.10 -0.50
CA ILE A 124 6.02 -4.42 -0.14
C ILE A 124 6.27 -4.61 1.36
N GLY A 125 5.23 -5.04 2.09
CA GLY A 125 5.38 -5.35 3.51
C GLY A 125 6.39 -6.48 3.74
N PRO A 126 6.90 -6.66 4.96
CA PRO A 126 7.71 -7.84 5.26
C PRO A 126 6.93 -9.13 4.92
N ALA A 127 7.65 -10.17 4.49
CA ALA A 127 7.04 -11.48 4.31
C ALA A 127 6.31 -11.88 5.60
N GLY A 128 5.11 -12.45 5.48
CA GLY A 128 4.38 -12.98 6.62
C GLY A 128 5.17 -14.09 7.32
N PRO A 129 4.85 -14.43 8.58
CA PRO A 129 5.49 -15.55 9.24
C PRO A 129 5.27 -16.82 8.40
N THR A 130 6.35 -17.52 8.05
CA THR A 130 6.26 -18.88 7.53
C THR A 130 5.58 -19.74 8.59
N LEU A 131 4.40 -20.28 8.30
CA LEU A 131 3.77 -21.26 9.19
C LEU A 131 4.71 -22.47 9.26
N PHE A 132 5.29 -22.69 10.44
CA PHE A 132 5.93 -23.96 10.75
C PHE A 132 4.88 -25.06 10.63
N ARG A 133 5.13 -26.01 9.74
CA ARG A 133 4.26 -27.16 9.51
C ARG A 133 5.01 -28.38 10.01
N SER A 134 4.45 -29.05 11.01
CA SER A 134 5.02 -30.24 11.60
C SER A 134 3.95 -31.28 11.87
N ALA A 135 4.34 -32.54 11.79
CA ALA A 135 3.56 -33.66 12.26
C ALA A 135 4.28 -34.38 13.40
N TYR A 136 3.52 -34.85 14.39
CA TYR A 136 4.02 -35.57 15.56
C TYR A 136 3.29 -36.90 15.69
N LEU A 137 4.03 -38.00 15.61
CA LEU A 137 3.51 -39.36 15.70
C LEU A 137 4.17 -40.09 16.85
N VAL A 138 3.43 -41.05 17.42
CA VAL A 138 3.87 -41.70 18.64
C VAL A 138 3.25 -43.09 18.81
N THR A 139 4.01 -43.97 19.47
CA THR A 139 3.54 -45.26 19.98
C THR A 139 3.74 -45.33 21.46
N PHE A 140 2.64 -45.51 22.19
CA PHE A 140 2.67 -45.64 23.64
C PHE A 140 2.94 -47.07 24.05
N ASN A 141 3.48 -47.23 25.25
CA ASN A 141 3.54 -48.53 25.87
C ASN A 141 2.17 -48.91 26.43
N ALA A 142 1.33 -49.51 25.58
CA ALA A 142 0.04 -50.07 25.96
C ALA A 142 0.14 -51.55 26.36
N ASP A 143 1.25 -52.20 26.03
CA ASP A 143 1.48 -53.60 26.36
C ASP A 143 2.00 -53.71 27.80
N LYS A 144 1.39 -54.60 28.58
CA LYS A 144 1.84 -54.92 29.94
C LYS A 144 2.78 -56.13 29.96
N SER A 145 3.19 -56.60 28.80
CA SER A 145 4.16 -57.67 28.65
C SER A 145 5.50 -57.27 29.25
N ASP A 146 6.05 -58.16 30.07
CA ASP A 146 7.40 -58.03 30.61
C ASP A 146 8.48 -58.07 29.51
N THR A 147 8.16 -58.52 28.31
CA THR A 147 9.08 -58.56 27.16
C THR A 147 8.82 -57.46 26.12
N GLY A 148 7.79 -56.63 26.30
CA GLY A 148 7.41 -55.61 25.32
C GLY A 148 6.91 -56.16 23.97
N VAL A 149 6.87 -55.28 22.96
CA VAL A 149 6.23 -55.52 21.66
C VAL A 149 7.26 -56.09 20.66
N PRO A 150 7.09 -57.31 20.14
CA PRO A 150 8.02 -57.90 19.20
C PRO A 150 7.91 -57.26 17.81
N VAL A 151 9.06 -57.05 17.16
CA VAL A 151 9.17 -56.60 15.77
C VAL A 151 10.15 -57.52 15.04
N GLU A 152 9.62 -58.30 14.11
CA GLU A 152 10.41 -59.24 13.30
C GLU A 152 11.38 -58.50 12.35
N PRO A 153 12.40 -59.18 11.80
CA PRO A 153 13.23 -58.61 10.73
C PRO A 153 12.40 -58.11 9.56
N GLU A 154 12.73 -56.93 9.02
CA GLU A 154 11.99 -56.23 7.95
C GLU A 154 10.54 -55.87 8.29
N ALA A 155 10.06 -56.15 9.50
CA ALA A 155 8.75 -55.74 9.93
C ALA A 155 8.73 -54.25 10.31
N ARG A 156 7.58 -53.63 10.11
CA ARG A 156 7.31 -52.25 10.50
C ARG A 156 7.16 -52.16 12.00
N LEU A 157 7.68 -51.08 12.56
CA LEU A 157 7.40 -50.68 13.93
C LEU A 157 5.97 -50.12 13.99
N PRO A 158 5.19 -50.46 15.03
CA PRO A 158 3.87 -49.88 15.20
C PRO A 158 3.96 -48.36 15.39
N ILE A 159 3.06 -47.62 14.74
CA ILE A 159 2.83 -46.19 14.94
C ILE A 159 1.36 -46.00 15.32
N SER A 160 1.10 -45.80 16.61
CA SER A 160 -0.26 -45.93 17.15
C SER A 160 -1.14 -44.71 16.91
N ARG A 161 -0.55 -43.53 16.65
CA ARG A 161 -1.30 -42.28 16.58
C ARG A 161 -0.53 -41.17 15.87
N LEU A 162 -1.31 -40.33 15.17
CA LEU A 162 -0.93 -38.98 14.75
C LEU A 162 -1.44 -37.95 15.78
N GLU A 163 -0.55 -37.44 16.64
CA GLU A 163 -0.89 -36.50 17.73
C GLU A 163 -1.05 -35.06 17.27
N LEU A 164 -0.25 -34.65 16.28
CA LEU A 164 -0.29 -33.31 15.73
C LEU A 164 -0.10 -33.40 14.22
N ASP A 165 -1.00 -32.80 13.46
CA ASP A 165 -0.77 -32.41 12.06
C ASP A 165 -1.86 -31.41 11.63
N VAL A 166 -1.74 -30.17 12.11
CA VAL A 166 -2.74 -29.12 11.84
C VAL A 166 -2.79 -28.75 10.35
N SER A 167 -1.71 -29.05 9.60
CA SER A 167 -1.57 -28.63 8.21
C SER A 167 -1.71 -29.76 7.19
N ASN A 168 -2.22 -30.93 7.66
CA ASN A 168 -2.47 -32.12 6.85
C ASN A 168 -1.27 -32.51 5.98
N LEU A 169 -0.06 -32.52 6.57
CA LEU A 169 1.16 -32.97 5.92
C LEU A 169 1.15 -34.45 5.57
N LEU A 170 0.47 -35.29 6.35
CA LEU A 170 0.51 -36.73 6.17
C LEU A 170 -0.79 -37.43 6.54
N GLU A 171 -0.96 -38.62 5.98
CA GLU A 171 -1.94 -39.63 6.36
C GLU A 171 -1.19 -40.77 7.08
N LEU A 172 -1.72 -41.24 8.21
CA LEU A 172 -1.22 -42.40 8.95
C LEU A 172 -2.24 -43.53 8.87
N ASP A 173 -1.82 -44.70 8.39
CA ASP A 173 -2.53 -45.95 8.63
C ASP A 173 -2.02 -46.56 9.95
N GLU A 174 -2.77 -46.34 11.03
CA GLU A 174 -2.40 -46.79 12.38
C GLU A 174 -2.34 -48.32 12.52
N LYS A 175 -3.06 -49.07 11.67
CA LYS A 175 -3.06 -50.53 11.73
C LYS A 175 -1.79 -51.11 11.10
N GLU A 176 -1.39 -50.51 9.99
CA GLU A 176 -0.26 -50.97 9.19
C GLU A 176 1.05 -50.26 9.51
N GLY A 177 1.02 -49.17 10.29
CA GLY A 177 2.18 -48.33 10.59
C GLY A 177 2.69 -47.57 9.36
N LEU A 178 1.83 -47.28 8.39
CA LEU A 178 2.21 -46.67 7.10
C LEU A 178 1.97 -45.16 7.11
N ILE A 179 2.98 -44.43 6.65
CA ILE A 179 2.96 -42.97 6.55
C ILE A 179 2.91 -42.58 5.08
N LYS A 180 1.96 -41.73 4.70
CA LYS A 180 1.86 -41.17 3.36
C LYS A 180 1.92 -39.66 3.44
N PHE A 181 2.82 -39.05 2.68
CA PHE A 181 2.94 -37.59 2.63
C PHE A 181 1.91 -37.00 1.66
N ASN A 182 1.18 -35.98 2.10
CA ASN A 182 0.17 -35.30 1.29
C ASN A 182 0.74 -34.15 0.46
N VAL A 183 1.96 -33.71 0.78
CA VAL A 183 2.60 -32.57 0.11
C VAL A 183 3.99 -32.99 -0.37
N ALA A 184 4.32 -32.63 -1.61
CA ALA A 184 5.67 -32.81 -2.12
C ALA A 184 6.60 -31.71 -1.59
N GLY A 185 7.81 -32.08 -1.20
CA GLY A 185 8.83 -31.15 -0.72
C GLY A 185 9.88 -31.83 0.14
N TYR A 186 10.64 -31.03 0.88
CA TYR A 186 11.69 -31.51 1.77
C TYR A 186 11.16 -31.60 3.20
N TYR A 187 11.54 -32.66 3.88
CA TYR A 187 11.10 -32.94 5.24
C TYR A 187 12.28 -33.29 6.12
N ARG A 188 12.35 -32.71 7.32
CA ARG A 188 13.23 -33.19 8.37
C ARG A 188 12.48 -34.22 9.20
N ILE A 189 13.07 -35.40 9.33
CA ILE A 189 12.53 -36.51 10.09
C ILE A 189 13.42 -36.70 11.32
N PHE A 190 12.83 -36.78 12.50
CA PHE A 190 13.50 -37.15 13.73
C PHE A 190 12.70 -38.25 14.44
N PHE A 191 13.34 -39.31 14.89
CA PHE A 191 12.68 -40.31 15.72
C PHE A 191 13.50 -40.71 16.94
N THR A 192 12.79 -41.16 17.96
CA THR A 192 13.35 -41.96 19.06
C THR A 192 12.61 -43.29 19.14
N VAL A 193 13.33 -44.36 19.47
CA VAL A 193 12.77 -45.69 19.72
C VAL A 193 13.45 -46.34 20.90
N SER A 194 12.68 -46.85 21.86
CA SER A 194 13.21 -47.66 22.96
C SER A 194 13.05 -49.14 22.65
N ALA A 195 14.17 -49.84 22.49
CA ALA A 195 14.18 -51.24 22.05
C ALA A 195 15.41 -52.03 22.51
N TYR A 196 15.30 -53.35 22.45
CA TYR A 196 16.40 -54.29 22.68
C TYR A 196 16.32 -55.50 21.72
N PRO A 197 17.42 -56.21 21.44
CA PRO A 197 17.43 -57.37 20.55
C PRO A 197 16.94 -58.62 21.28
N SER A 198 16.46 -59.61 20.53
CA SER A 198 16.15 -60.94 21.08
C SER A 198 17.37 -61.57 21.75
N VAL A 199 17.23 -61.99 23.00
CA VAL A 199 18.28 -62.69 23.76
C VAL A 199 18.37 -64.12 23.26
N ASN A 200 19.49 -64.48 22.63
CA ASN A 200 19.71 -65.85 22.15
C ASN A 200 20.75 -66.60 22.98
N ASP A 201 21.65 -65.88 23.66
CA ASP A 201 22.78 -66.42 24.40
C ASP A 201 23.03 -65.56 25.66
N VAL A 202 23.78 -66.09 26.64
CA VAL A 202 24.09 -65.39 27.91
C VAL A 202 25.25 -64.40 27.75
N GLU A 203 26.04 -64.55 26.69
CA GLU A 203 27.16 -63.68 26.35
C GLU A 203 26.80 -62.78 25.18
N PHE A 204 27.35 -61.57 25.17
CA PHE A 204 27.15 -60.61 24.09
C PHE A 204 27.69 -61.15 22.76
N ASP A 205 26.85 -61.15 21.73
CA ASP A 205 27.17 -61.51 20.35
C ASP A 205 27.03 -60.27 19.45
N PRO A 206 28.14 -59.65 19.00
CA PRO A 206 28.10 -58.44 18.17
C PRO A 206 27.44 -58.65 16.80
N THR A 207 27.11 -59.89 16.43
CA THR A 207 26.40 -60.22 15.19
C THR A 207 24.88 -60.36 15.37
N LYS A 208 24.40 -60.53 16.61
CA LYS A 208 22.98 -60.72 16.95
C LYS A 208 22.42 -59.61 17.82
N ASP A 209 23.22 -59.10 18.74
CA ASP A 209 22.81 -58.14 19.76
C ASP A 209 22.85 -56.71 19.21
N ILE A 210 22.10 -56.51 18.13
CA ILE A 210 22.02 -55.27 17.38
C ILE A 210 20.55 -54.87 17.30
N VAL A 211 20.26 -53.62 17.66
CA VAL A 211 19.03 -52.96 17.25
C VAL A 211 19.37 -52.05 16.09
N SER A 212 18.70 -52.24 14.95
CA SER A 212 18.84 -51.36 13.79
C SER A 212 17.47 -51.01 13.24
N ILE A 213 17.21 -49.71 13.15
CA ILE A 213 15.90 -49.17 12.78
C ILE A 213 16.11 -48.10 11.74
N GLY A 214 15.23 -48.04 10.74
CA GLY A 214 15.26 -46.95 9.78
C GLY A 214 13.91 -46.60 9.19
N PHE A 215 13.82 -45.32 8.80
CA PHE A 215 12.74 -44.74 8.05
C PHE A 215 13.02 -44.96 6.57
N LYS A 216 12.17 -45.75 5.91
CA LYS A 216 12.34 -46.19 4.53
C LYS A 216 11.06 -46.04 3.73
N GLU A 217 11.22 -45.98 2.42
CA GLU A 217 10.11 -46.15 1.48
C GLU A 217 9.66 -47.62 1.49
N THR A 218 8.35 -47.84 1.51
CA THR A 218 7.77 -49.19 1.64
C THR A 218 8.13 -50.04 0.43
N ASN A 219 8.31 -51.35 0.65
CA ASN A 219 8.63 -52.33 -0.40
C ASN A 219 9.94 -52.05 -1.18
N THR A 220 10.83 -51.22 -0.63
CA THR A 220 12.16 -50.94 -1.20
C THR A 220 13.25 -51.20 -0.16
N ASP A 221 14.51 -51.09 -0.57
CA ASP A 221 15.66 -51.02 0.36
C ASP A 221 16.12 -49.57 0.56
N ASN A 222 15.31 -48.59 0.16
CA ASN A 222 15.65 -47.17 0.23
C ASN A 222 15.44 -46.66 1.66
N VAL A 223 16.43 -46.90 2.53
CA VAL A 223 16.49 -46.32 3.87
C VAL A 223 17.05 -44.91 3.77
N TYR A 224 16.24 -43.91 4.14
CA TYR A 224 16.64 -42.50 4.07
C TYR A 224 17.27 -42.00 5.37
N LEU A 225 16.87 -42.62 6.48
CA LEU A 225 17.32 -42.28 7.83
C LEU A 225 17.33 -43.56 8.66
N GLY A 226 18.39 -43.82 9.41
CA GLY A 226 18.41 -44.94 10.33
C GLY A 226 19.45 -44.79 11.42
N VAL A 227 19.38 -45.72 12.37
CA VAL A 227 20.30 -45.84 13.49
C VAL A 227 20.51 -47.32 13.78
N GLY A 228 21.73 -47.67 14.20
CA GLY A 228 22.09 -49.01 14.63
C GLY A 228 22.95 -48.93 15.88
N GLN A 229 22.69 -49.81 16.85
CA GLN A 229 23.46 -49.87 18.08
C GLN A 229 23.63 -51.32 18.56
N TRP A 230 24.81 -51.65 19.05
CA TRP A 230 25.03 -52.86 19.83
C TRP A 230 24.41 -52.71 21.21
N VAL A 231 23.65 -53.71 21.65
CA VAL A 231 22.93 -53.68 22.94
C VAL A 231 23.46 -54.77 23.84
N TYR A 232 24.02 -54.37 24.98
CA TYR A 232 24.56 -55.30 25.96
C TYR A 232 23.45 -55.79 26.89
N ASN A 233 23.55 -57.06 27.31
CA ASN A 233 22.63 -57.70 28.27
C ASN A 233 21.14 -57.71 27.85
N ALA A 234 20.85 -57.37 26.59
CA ALA A 234 19.49 -57.22 26.08
C ALA A 234 18.61 -56.28 26.93
N GLU A 235 19.21 -55.23 27.47
CA GLU A 235 18.46 -54.17 28.16
C GLU A 235 17.92 -53.15 27.14
N PRO A 236 16.69 -52.64 27.30
CA PRO A 236 16.15 -51.59 26.45
C PRO A 236 17.05 -50.36 26.40
N VAL A 237 17.39 -49.92 25.19
CA VAL A 237 18.12 -48.68 24.92
C VAL A 237 17.25 -47.74 24.10
N GLU A 238 17.40 -46.44 24.31
CA GLU A 238 16.80 -45.43 23.45
C GLU A 238 17.73 -45.10 22.28
N LEU A 239 17.29 -45.43 21.07
CA LEU A 239 17.95 -45.05 19.82
C LEU A 239 17.30 -43.79 19.27
N SER A 240 18.08 -42.93 18.63
CA SER A 240 17.54 -41.75 17.93
C SER A 240 18.24 -41.52 16.61
N ALA A 241 17.49 -40.97 15.65
CA ALA A 241 18.02 -40.61 14.34
C ALA A 241 17.37 -39.32 13.84
N CYS A 242 18.14 -38.48 13.14
CA CYS A 242 17.62 -37.30 12.44
C CYS A 242 18.13 -37.29 10.99
N GLY A 243 17.26 -36.96 10.03
CA GLY A 243 17.61 -36.89 8.61
C GLY A 243 16.68 -35.97 7.82
N ILE A 244 17.00 -35.77 6.54
CA ILE A 244 16.17 -35.01 5.61
C ILE A 244 15.82 -35.91 4.42
N ILE A 245 14.55 -35.91 4.02
CA ILE A 245 14.08 -36.63 2.84
C ILE A 245 13.47 -35.66 1.82
N ALA A 246 13.46 -36.07 0.56
CA ALA A 246 12.74 -35.39 -0.51
C ALA A 246 11.55 -36.25 -0.95
N VAL A 247 10.35 -35.75 -0.71
CA VAL A 247 9.11 -36.36 -1.19
C VAL A 247 8.76 -35.71 -2.52
N VAL A 248 8.92 -36.47 -3.60
CA VAL A 248 8.61 -36.02 -4.96
C VAL A 248 7.23 -36.53 -5.41
N ASP A 249 6.92 -37.78 -5.09
CA ASP A 249 5.64 -38.44 -5.38
C ASP A 249 4.89 -38.73 -4.07
N THR A 250 3.70 -38.18 -3.93
CA THR A 250 2.83 -38.34 -2.75
C THR A 250 2.01 -39.63 -2.78
N ALA A 251 2.10 -40.43 -3.85
CA ALA A 251 1.57 -41.78 -3.88
C ALA A 251 2.46 -42.79 -3.12
N VAL A 252 3.74 -42.45 -2.92
CA VAL A 252 4.70 -43.28 -2.20
C VAL A 252 4.41 -43.24 -0.69
N THR A 253 4.50 -44.40 -0.06
CA THR A 253 4.33 -44.58 1.37
C THR A 253 5.67 -44.95 2.03
N TYR A 254 5.77 -44.60 3.30
CA TYR A 254 6.97 -44.75 4.13
C TYR A 254 6.62 -45.47 5.42
N GLU A 255 7.64 -46.04 6.05
CA GLU A 255 7.53 -46.83 7.26
C GLU A 255 8.80 -46.68 8.11
N LEU A 256 8.67 -46.92 9.41
CA LEU A 256 9.80 -47.16 10.30
C LEU A 256 9.92 -48.68 10.47
N SER A 257 11.07 -49.27 10.14
CA SER A 257 11.21 -50.74 10.09
C SER A 257 12.44 -51.24 10.82
N ASN A 258 12.37 -52.47 11.31
CA ASN A 258 13.52 -53.19 11.85
C ASN A 258 14.43 -53.64 10.69
N LEU A 259 15.60 -53.02 10.59
CA LEU A 259 16.62 -53.31 9.59
C LEU A 259 17.60 -54.41 10.07
N GLY A 260 17.44 -54.87 11.30
CA GLY A 260 18.22 -55.95 11.88
C GLY A 260 17.82 -57.31 11.32
N LYS A 261 18.76 -58.25 11.33
CA LYS A 261 18.53 -59.64 10.92
C LYS A 261 17.75 -60.48 11.94
N TYR A 262 17.58 -59.94 13.14
CA TYR A 262 16.96 -60.61 14.27
C TYR A 262 15.78 -59.79 14.79
N LYS A 263 14.88 -60.49 15.47
CA LYS A 263 13.75 -59.88 16.16
C LYS A 263 14.25 -58.91 17.22
N ILE A 264 13.61 -57.76 17.30
CA ILE A 264 13.78 -56.80 18.39
C ILE A 264 12.47 -56.69 19.18
N PHE A 265 12.56 -56.12 20.37
CA PHE A 265 11.41 -55.85 21.23
C PHE A 265 11.40 -54.38 21.58
N LEU A 266 10.26 -53.72 21.35
CA LEU A 266 10.03 -52.36 21.80
C LEU A 266 9.57 -52.40 23.24
N GLN A 267 10.32 -51.74 24.12
CA GLN A 267 9.99 -51.74 25.54
C GLN A 267 10.44 -50.48 26.22
N THR A 268 9.61 -50.02 27.14
CA THR A 268 9.89 -48.95 28.09
C THR A 268 9.33 -49.35 29.46
N PRO A 269 9.78 -48.71 30.57
CA PRO A 269 9.20 -48.95 31.89
C PRO A 269 7.67 -48.80 31.93
N ASP A 270 6.97 -49.64 32.68
CA ASP A 270 5.51 -49.51 32.88
C ASP A 270 5.16 -48.16 33.54
N LEU A 271 4.13 -47.48 33.04
CA LEU A 271 3.64 -46.19 33.57
C LEU A 271 3.27 -46.25 35.05
N THR A 272 2.88 -47.42 35.58
CA THR A 272 2.59 -47.62 37.01
C THR A 272 3.81 -47.44 37.91
N ASN A 273 5.02 -47.56 37.35
CA ASN A 273 6.28 -47.32 38.04
C ASN A 273 6.78 -45.87 37.91
N LEU A 274 6.00 -44.99 37.27
CA LEU A 274 6.33 -43.58 37.08
C LEU A 274 5.36 -42.69 37.86
N SER A 275 5.86 -41.52 38.31
CA SER A 275 5.02 -40.49 38.94
C SER A 275 4.07 -39.79 37.95
N SER A 276 4.21 -40.07 36.65
CA SER A 276 3.41 -39.50 35.57
C SER A 276 2.46 -40.54 35.00
N LYS A 277 1.22 -40.11 34.74
CA LYS A 277 0.24 -40.90 33.98
C LYS A 277 0.26 -40.59 32.48
N SER A 278 1.13 -39.68 32.06
CA SER A 278 1.26 -39.30 30.65
C SER A 278 2.04 -40.37 29.89
N TYR A 279 1.44 -40.87 28.83
CA TYR A 279 2.08 -41.79 27.91
C TYR A 279 3.27 -41.15 27.16
N PHE A 280 3.34 -39.81 27.09
CA PHE A 280 4.48 -39.09 26.53
C PHE A 280 5.72 -39.11 27.44
N SER A 281 5.56 -39.46 28.72
CA SER A 281 6.70 -39.58 29.63
C SER A 281 7.59 -40.77 29.30
N ASN A 282 7.09 -41.71 28.49
CA ASN A 282 7.65 -43.02 28.27
C ASN A 282 6.96 -43.63 27.02
N SER A 283 7.35 -43.17 25.83
CA SER A 283 6.80 -43.68 24.57
C SER A 283 7.75 -44.71 23.96
N LEU A 284 7.21 -45.75 23.34
CA LEU A 284 7.99 -46.76 22.62
C LEU A 284 8.66 -46.17 21.37
N VAL A 285 7.89 -45.36 20.63
CA VAL A 285 8.32 -44.67 19.41
C VAL A 285 7.85 -43.24 19.47
N THR A 286 8.72 -42.30 19.13
CA THR A 286 8.36 -40.90 18.88
C THR A 286 8.89 -40.52 17.50
N LEU A 287 8.09 -39.84 16.69
CA LEU A 287 8.47 -39.41 15.34
C LEU A 287 7.98 -37.98 15.11
N VAL A 288 8.92 -37.08 14.79
CA VAL A 288 8.67 -35.68 14.44
C VAL A 288 9.02 -35.49 12.96
N ILE A 289 8.10 -34.90 12.21
CA ILE A 289 8.24 -34.65 10.77
C ILE A 289 8.00 -33.17 10.52
N ASP A 290 9.06 -32.42 10.22
CA ASP A 290 8.97 -30.99 9.91
C ASP A 290 9.02 -30.76 8.40
N TYR A 291 8.11 -29.96 7.86
CA TYR A 291 8.13 -29.56 6.46
C TYR A 291 9.07 -28.36 6.27
N LEU A 292 10.10 -28.55 5.45
CA LEU A 292 11.14 -27.56 5.16
C LEU A 292 10.82 -26.71 3.93
N GLY A 293 9.71 -26.98 3.24
CA GLY A 293 9.34 -26.31 2.00
C GLY A 293 9.75 -27.09 0.75
N LYS A 294 9.54 -26.47 -0.41
CA LYS A 294 9.95 -26.97 -1.72
C LYS A 294 10.73 -25.86 -2.41
N GLN A 295 12.00 -26.11 -2.75
CA GLN A 295 12.77 -25.14 -3.53
C GLN A 295 12.21 -25.05 -4.95
N GLY A 296 11.99 -23.82 -5.43
CA GLY A 296 11.54 -23.53 -6.80
C GLY A 296 10.02 -23.55 -7.04
N ALA A 297 9.21 -23.42 -5.99
CA ALA A 297 7.78 -23.14 -6.11
C ALA A 297 7.49 -21.63 -6.11
#